data_AF-A0A1F6U1C9-F1
#
_entry.id   AF-A0A1F6U1C9-F1
#
_cell.length_a   1.000
_cell.length_b   1.000
_cell.length_c   1.000
_cell.angle_alpha   90.00
_cell.angle_beta   90.00
_cell.angle_gamma   90.00
#
_symmetry.space_group_name_H-M   'P 1'
#
loop_
_entity.id
_entity.type
_entity.pdbx_description
1 polymer ?
#
loop_
_entity_poly.entity_id
_entity_poly.type
_entity_poly.pdbx_seq_one_letter_code
_entity_poly.pdbx_strand_id
1 'polypeptide(L)'
;MTSKSTSKAKTPIGQLLFRYRDTDTVAGVSRKTTARVAQTLGLTETQAIHLALARLAQETLPRYEADNGELTAKQLRAIKKLEPQGRMVTSENLFA
;
A
#
# COMPACT_ATOMS: atom_id res chain seq x y z
N MET A 1 10.03 37.47 -32.68
CA MET A 1 10.77 37.29 -31.42
C MET A 1 9.76 37.55 -30.31
N THR A 2 9.36 36.68 -29.38
CA THR A 2 9.77 35.34 -28.93
C THR A 2 8.53 34.77 -28.22
N SER A 3 8.16 33.53 -28.51
CA SER A 3 7.10 32.81 -27.81
C SER A 3 7.56 32.48 -26.38
N LYS A 4 6.86 33.00 -25.37
CA LYS A 4 7.14 32.68 -23.97
C LYS A 4 6.44 31.37 -23.63
N SER A 5 7.15 30.26 -23.83
CA SER A 5 6.76 28.94 -23.35
C SER A 5 6.76 28.95 -21.82
N THR A 6 5.57 28.91 -21.22
CA THR A 6 5.40 28.68 -19.78
C THR A 6 5.55 27.18 -19.52
N SER A 7 6.76 26.77 -19.13
CA SER A 7 6.96 25.40 -18.63
C SER A 7 6.22 25.25 -17.30
N LYS A 8 5.13 24.49 -17.33
CA LYS A 8 4.36 24.10 -16.14
C LYS A 8 5.28 23.29 -15.23
N ALA A 9 5.63 23.81 -14.07
CA ALA A 9 6.47 23.11 -13.10
C ALA A 9 5.77 21.81 -12.67
N LYS A 10 6.41 20.67 -12.91
CA LYS A 10 5.97 19.36 -12.45
C LYS A 10 6.09 19.34 -10.93
N THR A 11 4.97 19.33 -10.21
CA THR A 11 4.95 19.17 -8.76
C THR A 11 5.77 17.93 -8.41
N PRO A 12 6.86 18.05 -7.62
CA PRO A 12 7.62 16.89 -7.21
C PRO A 12 6.69 15.96 -6.43
N ILE A 13 6.53 14.74 -6.91
CA ILE A 13 5.67 13.75 -6.28
C ILE A 13 6.26 13.44 -4.88
N GLY A 14 5.52 13.83 -3.84
CA GLY A 14 5.64 13.39 -2.44
C GLY A 14 7.05 13.35 -1.83
N GLN A 15 7.71 14.50 -1.65
CA GLN A 15 8.95 14.57 -0.88
C GLN A 15 8.67 14.92 0.60
N LEU A 16 9.29 14.17 1.53
CA LEU A 16 9.25 14.43 2.96
C LEU A 16 10.66 14.69 3.48
N LEU A 17 10.88 15.84 4.12
CA LEU A 17 12.13 16.10 4.82
C LEU A 17 12.18 15.27 6.11
N PHE A 18 13.12 14.34 6.19
CA PHE A 18 13.31 13.49 7.36
C PHE A 18 14.40 14.07 8.27
N ARG A 19 14.04 14.41 9.51
CA ARG A 19 15.00 14.88 10.54
C ARG A 19 15.21 13.79 11.58
N TYR A 20 16.45 13.32 11.68
CA TYR A 20 16.88 12.44 12.77
C TYR A 20 16.74 13.11 14.14
N ARG A 21 16.60 12.30 15.17
CA ARG A 21 16.73 12.73 16.56
C ARG A 21 18.20 12.69 16.99
N ASP A 22 18.55 13.51 17.97
CA ASP A 22 19.91 13.49 18.53
C ASP A 22 20.18 12.18 19.28
N THR A 23 19.15 11.65 19.95
CA THR A 23 19.16 10.37 20.67
C THR A 23 17.94 9.53 20.30
N ASP A 24 18.07 8.21 20.45
CA ASP A 24 16.96 7.28 20.22
C ASP A 24 15.87 7.45 21.28
N THR A 25 14.62 7.35 20.85
CA THR A 25 13.40 7.48 21.69
C THR A 25 12.38 6.43 21.25
N VAL A 26 11.27 6.31 22.00
CA VAL A 26 10.20 5.35 21.69
C VAL A 26 9.65 5.51 20.27
N ALA A 27 9.57 6.74 19.75
CA ALA A 27 8.99 7.06 18.44
C ALA A 27 9.98 7.74 17.48
N GLY A 28 11.29 7.63 17.73
CA GLY A 28 12.27 8.34 16.92
C GLY A 28 13.65 7.72 17.02
N VAL A 29 14.38 7.74 15.90
CA VAL A 29 15.71 7.16 15.78
C VAL A 29 16.75 8.22 15.45
N SER A 30 17.94 8.03 16.00
CA SER A 30 19.14 8.78 15.68
C SER A 30 19.77 8.29 14.39
N ARG A 31 20.56 9.17 13.76
CA ARG A 31 21.26 8.83 12.51
C ARG A 31 22.22 7.65 12.70
N LYS A 32 22.87 7.55 13.87
CA LYS A 32 23.79 6.45 14.20
C LYS A 32 23.08 5.10 14.14
N THR A 33 21.87 5.03 14.68
CA THR A 33 21.08 3.80 14.69
C THR A 33 20.59 3.44 13.29
N THR A 34 20.07 4.40 12.53
CA THR A 34 19.67 4.17 11.14
C THR A 34 20.85 3.71 10.28
N ALA A 35 22.03 4.31 10.41
CA ALA A 35 23.23 3.90 9.68
C ALA A 35 23.65 2.47 10.02
N ARG A 36 23.59 2.07 11.29
CA ARG A 36 23.90 0.71 11.73
C ARG A 36 22.91 -0.32 11.19
N VAL A 37 21.62 0.00 11.19
CA VAL A 37 20.58 -0.84 10.58
C VAL A 37 20.83 -0.99 9.09
N ALA A 38 21.07 0.12 8.40
CA ALA A 38 21.35 0.12 6.96
C ALA A 38 22.57 -0.76 6.63
N GLN A 39 23.69 -0.59 7.36
CA GLN A 39 24.89 -1.41 7.19
C GLN A 39 24.63 -2.90 7.44
N THR A 40 23.87 -3.23 8.49
CA THR A 40 23.56 -4.63 8.85
C THR A 40 22.72 -5.31 7.77
N LEU A 41 21.86 -4.56 7.10
CA LEU A 41 21.00 -5.05 6.02
C LEU A 41 21.65 -4.94 4.62
N GLY A 42 22.84 -4.33 4.51
CA GLY A 42 23.46 -4.03 3.22
C GLY A 42 22.69 -3.00 2.38
N LEU A 43 21.96 -2.10 3.05
CA LEU A 43 21.12 -1.06 2.43
C LEU A 43 21.70 0.33 2.64
N THR A 44 21.21 1.30 1.88
CA THR A 44 21.39 2.73 2.18
C THR A 44 20.46 3.19 3.31
N GLU A 45 20.77 4.30 3.98
CA GLU A 45 19.90 4.88 5.02
C GLU A 45 18.47 5.12 4.50
N THR A 46 18.33 5.69 3.30
CA THR A 46 17.03 5.95 2.66
C THR A 46 16.25 4.66 2.43
N GLN A 47 16.90 3.60 1.93
CA GLN A 47 16.25 2.30 1.73
C GLN A 47 15.82 1.67 3.06
N ALA A 48 16.65 1.78 4.10
CA ALA A 48 16.31 1.29 5.43
C ALA A 48 15.08 2.01 6.00
N ILE A 49 14.98 3.34 5.81
CA ILE A 49 13.81 4.13 6.23
C ILE A 49 12.55 3.68 5.48
N HIS A 50 12.62 3.52 4.16
CA HIS A 50 11.48 3.03 3.38
C HIS A 50 11.06 1.62 3.79
N LEU A 51 12.01 0.72 4.03
CA LEU A 51 11.73 -0.64 4.49
C LEU A 51 11.06 -0.64 5.87
N ALA A 52 11.56 0.19 6.79
CA ALA A 52 10.97 0.32 8.13
C ALA A 52 9.52 0.80 8.06
N LEU A 53 9.24 1.84 7.26
CA LEU A 53 7.88 2.34 7.05
C LEU A 53 7.00 1.30 6.36
N ALA A 54 7.53 0.55 5.39
CA ALA A 54 6.80 -0.52 4.74
C ALA A 54 6.40 -1.60 5.75
N ARG A 55 7.33 -2.04 6.61
CA ARG A 55 7.08 -3.00 7.70
C ARG A 55 6.02 -2.48 8.68
N LEU A 56 6.18 -1.26 9.17
CA LEU A 56 5.21 -0.65 10.07
C LEU A 56 3.82 -0.57 9.43
N ALA A 57 3.73 -0.20 8.15
CA ALA A 57 2.47 -0.19 7.42
C ALA A 57 1.87 -1.60 7.29
N GLN A 58 2.71 -2.65 7.19
CA GLN A 58 2.23 -4.03 7.17
C GLN A 58 1.55 -4.44 8.47
N GLU A 59 2.09 -3.96 9.59
CA GLU A 59 1.66 -4.30 10.93
C GLU A 59 0.47 -3.46 11.41
N THR A 60 0.39 -2.21 10.94
CA THR A 60 -0.55 -1.21 11.50
C THR A 60 -1.74 -0.89 10.60
N LEU A 61 -1.59 -0.96 9.28
CA LEU A 61 -2.67 -0.62 8.38
C LEU A 61 -3.58 -1.83 8.18
N PRO A 62 -4.91 -1.65 8.19
CA PRO A 62 -5.85 -2.72 7.85
C PRO A 62 -5.53 -3.25 6.46
N ARG A 63 -5.12 -4.50 6.38
CA ARG A 63 -5.01 -5.23 5.12
C ARG A 63 -6.33 -5.92 4.87
N TYR A 64 -6.69 -6.09 3.60
CA TYR A 64 -7.65 -7.14 3.29
C TYR A 64 -7.11 -8.44 3.88
N GLU A 65 -7.98 -9.19 4.55
CA GLU A 65 -7.66 -10.54 5.01
C GLU A 65 -7.04 -11.32 3.85
N ALA A 66 -6.10 -12.21 4.17
CA ALA A 66 -5.58 -13.11 3.16
C ALA A 66 -6.76 -13.83 2.49
N ASP A 67 -6.73 -13.90 1.16
CA ASP A 67 -7.80 -14.59 0.43
C ASP A 67 -7.94 -16.01 0.97
N ASN A 68 -9.19 -16.49 1.11
CA ASN A 68 -9.48 -17.83 1.62
C ASN A 68 -9.11 -18.93 0.62
N GLY A 69 -8.37 -18.57 -0.43
CA GLY A 69 -8.00 -19.41 -1.56
C GLY A 69 -9.17 -19.64 -2.50
N GLU A 70 -8.94 -20.51 -3.47
CA GLU A 70 -9.97 -20.88 -4.45
C GLU A 70 -11.20 -21.51 -3.78
N LEU A 71 -12.38 -21.23 -4.34
CA LEU A 71 -13.62 -21.82 -3.85
C LEU A 71 -13.56 -23.35 -3.94
N THR A 72 -13.77 -24.02 -2.82
CA THR A 72 -13.88 -25.48 -2.78
C THR A 72 -15.07 -25.94 -3.64
N ALA A 73 -15.00 -27.18 -4.14
CA ALA A 73 -16.11 -27.78 -4.89
C ALA A 73 -17.44 -27.76 -4.11
N LYS A 74 -17.39 -27.83 -2.77
CA LYS A 74 -18.57 -27.72 -1.89
C LYS A 74 -19.16 -26.30 -1.92
N GLN A 75 -18.31 -25.28 -1.82
CA GLN A 75 -18.74 -23.88 -1.90
C GLN A 75 -19.31 -23.56 -3.29
N LEU A 76 -18.65 -24.01 -4.36
CA LEU A 76 -19.17 -23.85 -5.73
C LEU A 76 -20.55 -24.50 -5.91
N ARG A 77 -20.77 -25.69 -5.35
CA ARG A 77 -22.09 -26.34 -5.37
C ARG A 77 -23.14 -25.56 -4.58
N ALA A 78 -22.77 -25.01 -3.43
CA ALA A 78 -23.66 -24.17 -2.64
C ALA A 78 -24.05 -22.89 -3.39
N ILE A 79 -23.09 -22.23 -4.04
CA ILE A 79 -23.33 -21.05 -4.87
C ILE A 79 -24.29 -21.40 -6.02
N LYS A 80 -24.02 -22.46 -6.79
CA LYS A 80 -24.91 -22.89 -7.89
C LYS A 80 -26.34 -23.17 -7.44
N LYS A 81 -26.53 -23.64 -6.21
CA LYS A 81 -27.86 -23.90 -5.64
C LYS A 81 -28.60 -22.61 -5.26
N LEU A 82 -27.87 -21.58 -4.82
CA LEU A 82 -28.43 -20.31 -4.34
C LEU A 82 -28.58 -19.27 -5.45
N GLU A 83 -27.74 -19.37 -6.49
CA GLU A 83 -27.84 -18.51 -7.66
C GLU A 83 -29.15 -18.79 -8.41
N PRO A 84 -29.92 -17.75 -8.79
CA PRO A 84 -31.09 -17.91 -9.63
C PRO A 84 -30.67 -18.47 -10.99
N GLN A 85 -30.95 -19.75 -11.21
CA GLN A 85 -30.67 -20.43 -12.47
C GLN A 85 -31.71 -19.96 -13.50
N GLY A 86 -31.29 -19.14 -14.47
CA GLY A 86 -32.20 -18.55 -15.47
C GLY A 86 -31.51 -17.58 -16.42
N ARG A 87 -32.29 -16.99 -17.35
CA ARG A 87 -31.80 -15.99 -18.31
C ARG A 87 -31.40 -14.71 -17.57
N MET A 88 -30.33 -14.05 -18.03
CA MET A 88 -29.84 -12.78 -17.47
C MET A 88 -31.00 -11.79 -17.27
N VAL A 89 -31.20 -11.33 -16.04
CA VAL A 89 -32.24 -10.37 -15.70
C VAL A 89 -31.72 -8.97 -16.03
N THR A 90 -32.42 -8.24 -16.91
CA THR A 90 -32.10 -6.84 -17.21
C THR A 90 -32.58 -5.93 -16.08
N SER A 91 -31.91 -4.79 -15.90
CA SER A 91 -32.11 -3.86 -14.78
C SER A 91 -33.55 -3.35 -14.61
N GLU A 92 -34.37 -3.42 -15.66
CA GLU A 92 -35.78 -3.02 -15.64
C GLU A 92 -36.63 -3.86 -14.67
N ASN A 93 -36.21 -5.10 -14.35
CA ASN A 93 -36.93 -6.01 -13.46
C ASN A 93 -36.25 -6.20 -12.09
N LEU A 94 -35.19 -5.45 -11.78
CA LEU A 94 -34.38 -5.69 -10.58
C LEU A 94 -34.87 -4.95 -9.32
N PHE A 95 -35.70 -3.92 -9.48
CA PHE A 95 -36.17 -3.05 -8.38
C PHE A 95 -37.71 -2.93 -8.31
N ALA A 96 -38.44 -3.89 -8.86
CA ALA A 96 -39.91 -3.95 -8.78
C ALA A 96 -40.38 -4.74 -7.56
#